data_AF-A0A928TC68-F1
#
_entry.id   AF-A0A928TC68-F1
#
_cell.length_a   1.000
_cell.length_b   1.000
_cell.length_c   1.000
_cell.angle_alpha   90.00
_cell.angle_beta   90.00
_cell.angle_gamma   90.00
#
_symmetry.space_group_name_H-M   'P 1'
#
loop_
_entity.id
_entity.type
_entity.pdbx_description
1 polymer ?
#
loop_
_entity_poly.entity_id
_entity_poly.type
_entity_poly.pdbx_seq_one_letter_code
_entity_poly.pdbx_strand_id
1 'polypeptide(L)'
;MKRSLFLLPWLGMLCAAQDLRQVGEQRTWQELPAEGAAWVEPGSGLLVPQRLGGFVMSGGYTWKDPKLGTSVRLEHEKARARADLFVYPCAAPAATEAERRGAVEGELRQSVGTVFAMQERGSYSKVNARNGSFGEIDLLPKGSLPFAWTIVTMTLHQRTPAGDAPEEVTSWHAVTVFNGHFVKVRYTFPSAEGEAGEKVLNEFVEAWQWCLREPGFRAMIRPSVRTYLSDPLSPKAAEAAGAVLTYAEKTAFVSLPLGERLSLCMQEAEAAGKGAELDILRAFVTGSVDASLRSQKPAEPEAGAAQVARVYGLLKAKHAGFQSPALEALAEAVKAGRAGPWLEEKGALKAAPKR
;
A
#
# COMPACT_ATOMS: atom_id res chain seq x y z
N MET A 1 36.54 -44.88 11.25
CA MET A 1 36.96 -43.60 10.63
C MET A 1 36.10 -43.33 9.40
N LYS A 2 35.52 -42.13 9.35
CA LYS A 2 35.24 -41.32 8.16
C LYS A 2 34.06 -41.70 7.24
N ARG A 3 33.07 -40.80 7.34
CA ARG A 3 32.39 -40.03 6.26
C ARG A 3 31.08 -40.60 5.72
N SER A 4 30.03 -40.24 6.44
CA SER A 4 28.67 -40.00 5.93
C SER A 4 28.69 -39.02 4.76
N LEU A 5 28.17 -39.43 3.60
CA LEU A 5 27.90 -38.57 2.46
C LEU A 5 26.45 -38.08 2.57
N PHE A 6 26.28 -36.81 2.93
CA PHE A 6 25.00 -36.10 2.78
C PHE A 6 24.78 -35.81 1.30
N LEU A 7 23.79 -36.46 0.69
CA LEU A 7 23.27 -36.13 -0.64
C LEU A 7 21.90 -35.46 -0.45
N LEU A 8 21.86 -34.14 -0.55
CA LEU A 8 20.69 -33.30 -0.89
C LEU A 8 21.25 -31.92 -1.23
N PRO A 9 21.07 -31.40 -2.47
CA PRO A 9 19.93 -30.51 -2.72
C PRO A 9 19.44 -30.53 -4.18
N TRP A 10 18.24 -31.05 -4.45
CA TRP A 10 17.58 -30.98 -5.78
C TRP A 10 16.08 -30.70 -5.61
N LEU A 11 15.72 -29.57 -4.98
CA LEU A 11 14.32 -29.18 -4.77
C LEU A 11 14.09 -27.66 -4.85
N GLY A 12 14.82 -26.97 -5.75
CA GLY A 12 14.71 -25.52 -5.96
C GLY A 12 14.32 -25.09 -7.39
N MET A 13 14.01 -26.02 -8.30
CA MET A 13 13.72 -25.73 -9.71
C MET A 13 12.27 -26.04 -10.05
N LEU A 14 11.33 -25.17 -9.65
CA LEU A 14 9.99 -25.11 -10.24
C LEU A 14 9.30 -23.85 -9.76
N CYS A 15 9.53 -22.73 -10.46
CA CYS A 15 8.48 -21.75 -10.65
C CYS A 15 8.83 -20.80 -11.78
N ALA A 16 7.81 -20.54 -12.59
CA ALA A 16 7.73 -19.55 -13.64
C ALA A 16 8.30 -20.02 -15.01
N ALA A 17 7.38 -20.44 -15.88
CA ALA A 17 7.25 -20.08 -17.31
C ALA A 17 6.51 -21.13 -18.13
N GLN A 18 6.46 -22.40 -17.69
CA GLN A 18 5.89 -23.46 -18.50
C GLN A 18 4.45 -23.83 -18.17
N ASP A 19 3.78 -23.00 -17.37
CA ASP A 19 2.60 -23.48 -16.68
C ASP A 19 1.50 -22.41 -16.62
N LEU A 20 0.73 -22.32 -17.71
CA LEU A 20 -0.60 -21.71 -17.71
C LEU A 20 -1.69 -22.75 -18.06
N ARG A 21 -1.31 -24.01 -18.36
CA ARG A 21 -2.25 -25.09 -18.67
C ARG A 21 -2.19 -26.31 -17.73
N GLN A 22 -1.13 -26.51 -16.93
CA GLN A 22 -1.05 -27.57 -15.90
C GLN A 22 -1.17 -27.04 -14.44
N VAL A 23 -1.04 -25.72 -14.18
CA VAL A 23 -1.15 -25.12 -12.83
C VAL A 23 -2.55 -25.11 -12.22
N GLY A 24 -3.57 -25.59 -12.91
CA GLY A 24 -4.94 -25.67 -12.35
C GLY A 24 -4.99 -26.43 -11.01
N GLU A 25 -4.01 -27.31 -10.77
CA GLU A 25 -3.98 -28.15 -9.57
C GLU A 25 -3.07 -27.64 -8.44
N GLN A 26 -2.17 -26.68 -8.63
CA GLN A 26 -1.15 -26.34 -7.61
C GLN A 26 -1.32 -24.98 -6.92
N ARG A 27 -2.30 -24.18 -7.35
CA ARG A 27 -2.59 -22.88 -6.74
C ARG A 27 -4.09 -22.60 -6.71
N THR A 28 -4.50 -21.82 -5.73
CA THR A 28 -5.87 -21.33 -5.60
C THR A 28 -5.87 -19.83 -5.85
N TRP A 29 -6.77 -19.35 -6.71
CA TRP A 29 -6.98 -17.92 -6.89
C TRP A 29 -7.52 -17.30 -5.60
N GLN A 30 -6.95 -16.17 -5.20
CA GLN A 30 -7.46 -15.37 -4.09
C GLN A 30 -8.28 -14.22 -4.65
N GLU A 31 -9.56 -14.19 -4.28
CA GLU A 31 -10.37 -13.00 -4.46
C GLU A 31 -9.82 -11.85 -3.60
N LEU A 32 -9.99 -10.63 -4.10
CA LEU A 32 -9.60 -9.44 -3.36
C LEU A 32 -10.45 -9.31 -2.11
N PRO A 33 -9.90 -8.78 -1.01
CA PRO A 33 -10.70 -8.43 0.15
C PRO A 33 -11.89 -7.53 -0.21
N ALA A 34 -13.03 -7.72 0.43
CA ALA A 34 -14.21 -6.90 0.18
C ALA A 34 -13.98 -5.43 0.58
N GLU A 35 -14.77 -4.52 0.00
CA GLU A 35 -14.86 -3.11 0.41
C GLU A 35 -13.51 -2.36 0.36
N GLY A 36 -12.61 -2.76 -0.54
CA GLY A 36 -11.31 -2.11 -0.73
C GLY A 36 -10.32 -2.33 0.41
N ALA A 37 -10.59 -3.24 1.35
CA ALA A 37 -9.69 -3.55 2.45
C ALA A 37 -8.31 -3.99 1.94
N ALA A 38 -7.26 -3.65 2.68
CA ALA A 38 -5.91 -4.06 2.31
C ALA A 38 -5.79 -5.58 2.22
N TRP A 39 -5.03 -6.07 1.24
CA TRP A 39 -4.58 -7.45 1.23
C TRP A 39 -3.55 -7.64 2.35
N VAL A 40 -3.74 -8.68 3.14
CA VAL A 40 -2.89 -9.03 4.27
C VAL A 40 -2.29 -10.40 4.01
N GLU A 41 -0.97 -10.46 3.95
CA GLU A 41 -0.28 -11.73 3.80
C GLU A 41 -0.26 -12.48 5.15
N PRO A 42 -0.84 -13.69 5.25
CA PRO A 42 -1.05 -14.34 6.54
C PRO A 42 0.22 -14.69 7.33
N GLY A 43 1.34 -15.00 6.65
CA GLY A 43 2.57 -15.44 7.32
C GLY A 43 3.42 -14.29 7.87
N SER A 44 3.59 -13.24 7.08
CA SER A 44 4.45 -12.09 7.37
C SER A 44 3.69 -10.90 7.97
N GLY A 45 2.38 -10.85 7.80
CA GLY A 45 1.56 -9.70 8.16
C GLY A 45 1.79 -8.47 7.27
N LEU A 46 2.41 -8.64 6.11
CA LEU A 46 2.58 -7.58 5.13
C LEU A 46 1.20 -7.07 4.69
N LEU A 47 1.03 -5.75 4.73
CA LEU A 47 -0.17 -5.06 4.26
C LEU A 47 0.10 -4.46 2.89
N VAL A 48 -0.80 -4.67 1.94
CA VAL A 48 -0.76 -4.01 0.62
C VAL A 48 -2.15 -3.46 0.31
N PRO A 49 -2.31 -2.15 0.11
CA PRO A 49 -3.60 -1.59 -0.26
C PRO A 49 -3.99 -2.06 -1.66
N GLN A 50 -5.29 -2.19 -1.93
CA GLN A 50 -5.75 -2.56 -3.28
C GLN A 50 -5.45 -1.49 -4.33
N ARG A 51 -5.20 -0.25 -3.89
CA ARG A 51 -4.71 0.86 -4.70
C ARG A 51 -3.38 1.33 -4.16
N LEU A 52 -2.34 1.30 -4.99
CA LEU A 52 -1.00 1.72 -4.62
C LEU A 52 -0.48 2.73 -5.67
N GLY A 53 -0.67 4.02 -5.39
CA GLY A 53 -0.44 5.06 -6.40
C GLY A 53 -1.37 4.86 -7.60
N GLY A 54 -0.81 4.83 -8.82
CA GLY A 54 -1.55 4.54 -10.06
C GLY A 54 -1.86 3.07 -10.32
N PHE A 55 -1.57 2.17 -9.36
CA PHE A 55 -1.76 0.72 -9.51
C PHE A 55 -3.00 0.22 -8.79
N VAL A 56 -3.71 -0.72 -9.42
CA VAL A 56 -4.87 -1.42 -8.86
C VAL A 56 -4.55 -2.91 -8.79
N MET A 57 -4.83 -3.53 -7.65
CA MET A 57 -4.67 -4.96 -7.44
C MET A 57 -5.71 -5.72 -8.25
N SER A 58 -5.28 -6.68 -9.07
CA SER A 58 -6.17 -7.50 -9.89
C SER A 58 -6.48 -8.87 -9.29
N GLY A 59 -5.78 -9.24 -8.22
CA GLY A 59 -5.97 -10.48 -7.47
C GLY A 59 -4.67 -11.23 -7.27
N GLY A 60 -4.75 -12.49 -6.82
CA GLY A 60 -3.58 -13.22 -6.39
C GLY A 60 -3.73 -14.73 -6.41
N TYR A 61 -2.67 -15.41 -5.99
CA TYR A 61 -2.63 -16.86 -5.86
C TYR A 61 -2.03 -17.26 -4.52
N THR A 62 -2.57 -18.32 -3.94
CA THR A 62 -1.91 -19.10 -2.89
C THR A 62 -1.47 -20.42 -3.47
N TRP A 63 -0.21 -20.78 -3.25
CA TRP A 63 0.28 -22.09 -3.66
C TRP A 63 -0.09 -23.16 -2.62
N LYS A 64 -0.37 -24.38 -3.10
CA LYS A 64 -0.63 -25.53 -2.22
C LYS A 64 0.59 -25.93 -1.39
N ASP A 65 1.79 -25.80 -1.95
CA ASP A 65 3.03 -25.92 -1.17
C ASP A 65 3.26 -24.60 -0.40
N PRO A 66 3.20 -24.61 0.94
CA PRO A 66 3.39 -23.40 1.74
C PRO A 66 4.77 -22.76 1.57
N LYS A 67 5.78 -23.50 1.09
CA LYS A 67 7.11 -22.95 0.78
C LYS A 67 7.11 -22.00 -0.41
N LEU A 68 6.10 -22.11 -1.28
CA LEU A 68 5.93 -21.22 -2.44
C LEU A 68 5.07 -19.99 -2.10
N GLY A 69 4.41 -20.00 -0.94
CA GLY A 69 3.76 -18.83 -0.33
C GLY A 69 2.53 -18.31 -1.06
N THR A 70 2.47 -16.99 -1.25
CA THR A 70 1.37 -16.26 -1.89
C THR A 70 1.88 -15.17 -2.83
N SER A 71 1.02 -14.74 -3.75
CA SER A 71 1.31 -13.63 -4.66
C SER A 71 0.09 -12.79 -4.92
N VAL A 72 0.32 -11.52 -5.22
CA VAL A 72 -0.68 -10.60 -5.74
C VAL A 72 -0.13 -9.85 -6.94
N ARG A 73 -1.01 -9.51 -7.87
CA ARG A 73 -0.71 -8.68 -9.03
C ARG A 73 -1.35 -7.32 -8.88
N LEU A 74 -0.60 -6.28 -9.25
CA LEU A 74 -1.12 -4.96 -9.49
C LEU A 74 -0.85 -4.51 -10.92
N GLU A 75 -1.81 -3.81 -11.50
CA GLU A 75 -1.74 -3.26 -12.86
C GLU A 75 -1.95 -1.76 -12.82
N HIS A 76 -1.18 -1.02 -13.59
CA HIS A 76 -1.30 0.43 -13.63
C HIS A 76 -2.55 0.83 -14.43
N GLU A 77 -3.34 1.78 -13.93
CA GLU A 77 -4.64 2.15 -14.53
C GLU A 77 -4.50 2.79 -15.93
N LYS A 78 -3.44 3.57 -16.14
CA LYS A 78 -3.20 4.32 -17.39
C LYS A 78 -1.97 3.88 -18.20
N ALA A 79 -0.87 3.54 -17.55
CA ALA A 79 0.35 3.06 -18.19
C ALA A 79 0.31 1.55 -18.42
N ARG A 80 1.07 1.06 -19.40
CA ARG A 80 1.25 -0.38 -19.67
C ARG A 80 2.25 -1.00 -18.70
N ALA A 81 2.02 -0.88 -17.39
CA ALA A 81 2.91 -1.39 -16.36
C ALA A 81 2.19 -2.38 -15.44
N ARG A 82 2.93 -3.38 -14.95
CA ARG A 82 2.43 -4.35 -13.97
C ARG A 82 3.48 -4.65 -12.91
N ALA A 83 3.02 -4.96 -11.70
CA ALA A 83 3.84 -5.45 -10.61
C ALA A 83 3.28 -6.76 -10.07
N ASP A 84 4.11 -7.80 -10.04
CA ASP A 84 3.81 -9.06 -9.35
C ASP A 84 4.60 -9.10 -8.03
N LEU A 85 3.89 -9.24 -6.91
CA LEU A 85 4.46 -9.37 -5.57
C LEU A 85 4.37 -10.83 -5.16
N PHE A 86 5.46 -11.39 -4.68
CA PHE A 86 5.55 -12.76 -4.19
C PHE A 86 6.05 -12.72 -2.74
N VAL A 87 5.35 -13.41 -1.86
CA VAL A 87 5.69 -13.51 -0.44
C VAL A 87 5.73 -14.98 -0.05
N TYR A 88 6.88 -15.45 0.45
CA TYR A 88 7.08 -16.86 0.80
C TYR A 88 8.08 -17.00 1.94
N PRO A 89 8.03 -18.10 2.72
CA PRO A 89 8.90 -18.25 3.88
C PRO A 89 10.39 -18.21 3.54
N CYS A 90 11.18 -17.50 4.35
CA CYS A 90 12.63 -17.57 4.28
C CYS A 90 13.10 -18.80 5.07
N ALA A 91 13.66 -19.80 4.36
CA ALA A 91 14.01 -21.10 4.94
C ALA A 91 15.03 -21.04 6.09
N ALA A 92 15.83 -19.98 6.17
CA ALA A 92 16.76 -19.73 7.24
C ALA A 92 16.60 -18.29 7.74
N PRO A 93 15.84 -18.04 8.83
CA PRO A 93 15.77 -16.72 9.44
C PRO A 93 17.17 -16.35 9.95
N ALA A 94 17.87 -15.54 9.16
CA ALA A 94 19.24 -15.16 9.39
C ALA A 94 19.38 -14.35 10.69
N ALA A 95 20.28 -14.80 11.57
CA ALA A 95 20.47 -14.25 12.91
C ALA A 95 21.19 -12.89 12.85
N THR A 96 22.13 -12.74 11.91
CA THR A 96 22.92 -11.52 11.72
C THR A 96 22.47 -10.72 10.50
N GLU A 97 22.83 -9.43 10.47
CA GLU A 97 22.58 -8.57 9.32
C GLU A 97 23.30 -9.04 8.05
N ALA A 98 24.55 -9.48 8.18
CA ALA A 98 25.33 -10.02 7.07
C ALA A 98 24.70 -11.27 6.45
N GLU A 99 24.18 -12.18 7.28
CA GLU A 99 23.44 -13.36 6.81
C GLU A 99 22.14 -12.95 6.11
N ARG A 100 21.40 -11.95 6.64
CA ARG A 100 20.18 -11.45 5.99
C ARG A 100 20.49 -10.81 4.63
N ARG A 101 21.56 -10.03 4.54
CA ARG A 101 22.07 -9.45 3.29
C ARG A 101 22.41 -10.55 2.28
N GLY A 102 23.20 -11.55 2.68
CA GLY A 102 23.58 -12.67 1.82
C GLY A 102 22.38 -13.48 1.33
N ALA A 103 21.36 -13.67 2.19
CA ALA A 103 20.12 -14.34 1.81
C ALA A 103 19.33 -13.55 0.75
N VAL A 104 19.18 -12.22 0.93
CA VAL A 104 18.49 -11.35 -0.03
C VAL A 104 19.21 -11.28 -1.37
N GLU A 105 20.54 -11.15 -1.37
CA GLU A 105 21.35 -11.16 -2.59
C GLU A 105 21.29 -12.51 -3.32
N GLY A 106 21.33 -13.61 -2.55
CA GLY A 106 21.19 -14.97 -3.07
C GLY A 106 19.84 -15.19 -3.76
N GLU A 107 18.76 -14.74 -3.13
CA GLU A 107 17.41 -14.83 -3.69
C GLU A 107 17.24 -13.93 -4.93
N LEU A 108 17.81 -12.72 -4.93
CA LEU A 108 17.84 -11.89 -6.16
C LEU A 108 18.55 -12.61 -7.30
N ARG A 109 19.71 -13.24 -7.03
CA ARG A 109 20.45 -14.01 -8.03
C ARG A 109 19.62 -15.19 -8.56
N GLN A 110 18.92 -15.90 -7.69
CA GLN A 110 18.02 -16.99 -8.08
C GLN A 110 16.85 -16.49 -8.93
N SER A 111 16.25 -15.35 -8.57
CA SER A 111 15.20 -14.68 -9.33
C SER A 111 15.66 -14.34 -10.76
N VAL A 112 16.86 -13.76 -10.91
CA VAL A 112 17.46 -13.48 -12.22
C VAL A 112 17.79 -14.76 -12.99
N GLY A 113 18.38 -15.76 -12.31
CA GLY A 113 18.67 -17.06 -12.91
C GLY A 113 17.43 -17.77 -13.45
N THR A 114 16.28 -17.58 -12.80
CA THR A 114 14.99 -18.08 -13.29
C THR A 114 14.64 -17.42 -14.63
N VAL A 115 14.86 -16.12 -14.80
CA VAL A 115 14.62 -15.41 -16.09
C VAL A 115 15.52 -15.97 -17.20
N PHE A 116 16.79 -16.25 -16.91
CA PHE A 116 17.69 -16.89 -17.88
C PHE A 116 17.23 -18.32 -18.23
N ALA A 117 16.78 -19.11 -17.26
CA ALA A 117 16.21 -20.42 -17.53
C ALA A 117 14.94 -20.35 -18.42
N MET A 118 14.16 -19.26 -18.32
CA MET A 118 13.02 -19.03 -19.23
C MET A 118 13.45 -18.69 -20.66
N GLN A 119 14.62 -18.09 -20.84
CA GLN A 119 15.21 -17.89 -22.16
C GLN A 119 15.58 -19.23 -22.80
N GLU A 120 16.21 -20.13 -22.04
CA GLU A 120 16.55 -21.48 -22.51
C GLU A 120 15.30 -22.28 -22.92
N ARG A 121 14.17 -22.03 -22.25
CA ARG A 121 12.86 -22.63 -22.57
C ARG A 121 12.12 -21.92 -23.73
N GLY A 122 12.72 -20.91 -24.35
CA GLY A 122 12.14 -20.15 -25.47
C GLY A 122 10.97 -19.24 -25.08
N SER A 123 10.72 -19.02 -23.80
CA SER A 123 9.67 -18.09 -23.35
C SER A 123 10.10 -16.63 -23.48
N TYR A 124 11.41 -16.37 -23.30
CA TYR A 124 12.04 -15.07 -23.47
C TYR A 124 13.19 -15.14 -24.47
N SER A 125 13.60 -14.00 -25.01
CA SER A 125 14.85 -13.85 -25.74
C SER A 125 15.55 -12.53 -25.38
N LYS A 126 16.82 -12.41 -25.77
CA LYS A 126 17.67 -11.23 -25.54
C LYS A 126 17.68 -10.76 -24.08
N VAL A 127 17.69 -11.71 -23.12
CA VAL A 127 17.75 -11.39 -21.70
C VAL A 127 19.09 -10.76 -21.36
N ASN A 128 19.05 -9.55 -20.81
CA ASN A 128 20.21 -8.84 -20.30
C ASN A 128 19.89 -8.32 -18.90
N ALA A 129 20.72 -8.65 -17.91
CA ALA A 129 20.55 -8.21 -16.53
C ALA A 129 21.70 -7.27 -16.14
N ARG A 130 21.37 -6.13 -15.54
CA ARG A 130 22.36 -5.24 -14.95
C ARG A 130 22.96 -5.89 -13.69
N ASN A 131 24.10 -5.37 -13.24
CA ASN A 131 24.62 -5.72 -11.92
C ASN A 131 23.59 -5.37 -10.85
N GLY A 132 23.42 -6.29 -9.89
CA GLY A 132 22.56 -6.06 -8.74
C GLY A 132 23.04 -4.87 -7.94
N SER A 133 22.09 -4.07 -7.47
CA SER A 133 22.29 -3.01 -6.51
C SER A 133 21.76 -3.46 -5.15
N PHE A 134 22.36 -2.93 -4.09
CA PHE A 134 21.99 -3.24 -2.71
C PHE A 134 21.81 -1.93 -1.93
N GLY A 135 20.89 -1.96 -0.98
CA GLY A 135 20.57 -0.85 -0.10
C GLY A 135 19.72 -1.33 1.06
N GLU A 136 19.15 -0.38 1.79
CA GLU A 136 18.38 -0.65 2.99
C GLU A 136 17.09 0.18 3.02
N ILE A 137 16.04 -0.39 3.62
CA ILE A 137 14.77 0.28 3.85
C ILE A 137 14.64 0.50 5.34
N ASP A 138 14.73 1.76 5.78
CA ASP A 138 14.51 2.11 7.18
C ASP A 138 13.10 1.74 7.63
N LEU A 139 12.99 0.94 8.68
CA LEU A 139 11.76 0.62 9.37
C LEU A 139 11.74 1.38 10.69
N LEU A 140 11.07 2.53 10.73
CA LEU A 140 10.88 3.21 12.01
C LEU A 140 9.83 2.47 12.86
N PRO A 141 10.07 2.22 14.16
CA PRO A 141 11.28 2.51 14.93
C PRO A 141 12.30 1.34 14.98
N LYS A 142 12.04 0.23 14.28
CA LYS A 142 12.78 -1.04 14.38
C LYS A 142 13.75 -1.29 13.21
N GLY A 143 14.88 -0.59 13.19
CA GLY A 143 16.03 -0.92 12.34
C GLY A 143 15.80 -0.70 10.84
N SER A 144 16.48 -1.49 10.00
CA SER A 144 16.38 -1.44 8.54
C SER A 144 16.18 -2.84 7.95
N LEU A 145 15.59 -2.91 6.75
CA LEU A 145 15.52 -4.14 5.96
C LEU A 145 16.59 -4.12 4.87
N PRO A 146 17.33 -5.22 4.67
CA PRO A 146 18.16 -5.36 3.48
C PRO A 146 17.29 -5.40 2.23
N PHE A 147 17.71 -4.72 1.19
CA PHE A 147 16.99 -4.59 -0.06
C PHE A 147 17.96 -4.73 -1.23
N ALA A 148 17.74 -5.73 -2.08
CA ALA A 148 18.53 -5.90 -3.30
C ALA A 148 17.63 -5.80 -4.52
N TRP A 149 18.11 -5.16 -5.59
CA TRP A 149 17.37 -5.04 -6.83
C TRP A 149 18.26 -5.07 -8.06
N THR A 150 17.67 -5.40 -9.21
CA THR A 150 18.32 -5.25 -10.51
C THR A 150 17.29 -4.91 -11.59
N ILE A 151 17.77 -4.46 -12.74
CA ILE A 151 16.98 -4.25 -13.94
C ILE A 151 17.35 -5.32 -14.95
N VAL A 152 16.34 -5.98 -15.50
CA VAL A 152 16.46 -6.98 -16.54
C VAL A 152 15.68 -6.50 -17.77
N THR A 153 16.36 -6.38 -18.90
CA THR A 153 15.70 -6.15 -20.19
C THR A 153 15.57 -7.49 -20.92
N MET A 154 14.43 -7.72 -21.56
CA MET A 154 14.15 -8.98 -22.26
C MET A 154 13.06 -8.77 -23.32
N THR A 155 12.99 -9.67 -24.29
CA THR A 155 11.84 -9.80 -25.20
C THR A 155 10.92 -10.90 -24.70
N LEU A 156 9.65 -10.56 -24.43
CA LEU A 156 8.60 -11.51 -24.07
C LEU A 156 7.97 -12.10 -25.33
N HIS A 157 7.91 -13.42 -25.43
CA HIS A 157 7.11 -14.11 -26.45
C HIS A 157 5.76 -14.46 -25.85
N GLN A 158 4.82 -13.50 -25.83
CA GLN A 158 3.46 -13.78 -25.36
C GLN A 158 2.64 -14.44 -26.46
N ARG A 159 2.12 -15.64 -26.18
CA ARG A 159 1.06 -16.26 -26.98
C ARG A 159 -0.24 -15.51 -26.75
N THR A 160 -0.57 -14.57 -27.64
CA THR A 160 -1.92 -13.97 -27.65
C THR A 160 -2.84 -14.77 -28.57
N PRO A 161 -4.17 -14.71 -28.37
CA PRO A 161 -5.13 -15.30 -29.32
C PRO A 161 -5.00 -14.76 -30.76
N ALA A 162 -4.37 -13.59 -30.93
CA ALA A 162 -4.14 -12.93 -32.22
C ALA A 162 -2.74 -13.23 -32.84
N GLY A 163 -1.92 -14.06 -32.17
CA GLY A 163 -0.57 -14.43 -32.62
C GLY A 163 0.54 -14.06 -31.62
N ASP A 164 1.74 -14.56 -31.87
CA ASP A 164 2.94 -14.27 -31.09
C ASP A 164 3.49 -12.89 -31.49
N ALA A 165 3.21 -11.86 -30.70
CA ALA A 165 3.85 -10.56 -30.85
C ALA A 165 5.01 -10.45 -29.83
N PRO A 166 6.28 -10.57 -30.26
CA PRO A 166 7.40 -10.34 -29.38
C PRO A 166 7.40 -8.88 -28.92
N GLU A 167 7.49 -8.64 -27.61
CA GLU A 167 7.55 -7.30 -27.04
C GLU A 167 8.80 -7.16 -26.17
N GLU A 168 9.57 -6.09 -26.39
CA GLU A 168 10.69 -5.75 -25.53
C GLU A 168 10.19 -5.05 -24.26
N VAL A 169 10.61 -5.55 -23.11
CA VAL A 169 10.23 -5.04 -21.81
C VAL A 169 11.44 -4.78 -20.92
N THR A 170 11.29 -3.79 -20.05
CA THR A 170 12.16 -3.57 -18.92
C THR A 170 11.48 -4.08 -17.66
N SER A 171 12.19 -4.88 -16.88
CA SER A 171 11.70 -5.52 -15.67
C SER A 171 12.60 -5.20 -14.49
N TRP A 172 12.07 -4.52 -13.48
CA TRP A 172 12.75 -4.28 -12.22
C TRP A 172 12.42 -5.40 -11.23
N HIS A 173 13.47 -6.09 -10.77
CA HIS A 173 13.37 -7.20 -9.85
C HIS A 173 13.94 -6.76 -8.51
N ALA A 174 13.17 -6.88 -7.44
CA ALA A 174 13.63 -6.53 -6.11
C ALA A 174 13.28 -7.60 -5.08
N VAL A 175 14.11 -7.73 -4.06
CA VAL A 175 13.96 -8.70 -2.98
C VAL A 175 14.30 -8.05 -1.64
N THR A 176 13.50 -8.35 -0.63
CA THR A 176 13.79 -8.07 0.78
C THR A 176 13.34 -9.25 1.66
N VAL A 177 13.64 -9.20 2.94
CA VAL A 177 13.10 -10.11 3.95
C VAL A 177 12.25 -9.30 4.94
N PHE A 178 10.97 -9.64 5.05
CA PHE A 178 10.02 -9.00 5.95
C PHE A 178 9.41 -10.05 6.89
N ASN A 179 9.56 -9.88 8.20
CA ASN A 179 9.02 -10.80 9.22
C ASN A 179 9.26 -12.28 8.90
N GLY A 180 10.50 -12.64 8.56
CA GLY A 180 10.89 -14.04 8.26
C GLY A 180 10.44 -14.56 6.90
N HIS A 181 9.91 -13.71 6.02
CA HIS A 181 9.48 -14.07 4.67
C HIS A 181 10.29 -13.31 3.64
N PHE A 182 10.63 -13.94 2.53
CA PHE A 182 11.08 -13.21 1.35
C PHE A 182 9.91 -12.48 0.74
N VAL A 183 10.14 -11.22 0.40
CA VAL A 183 9.22 -10.41 -0.38
C VAL A 183 9.92 -10.03 -1.66
N LYS A 184 9.46 -10.60 -2.78
CA LYS A 184 10.01 -10.38 -4.12
C LYS A 184 9.01 -9.59 -4.94
N VAL A 185 9.49 -8.55 -5.60
CA VAL A 185 8.69 -7.75 -6.54
C VAL A 185 9.29 -7.90 -7.93
N ARG A 186 8.42 -8.15 -8.91
CA ARG A 186 8.73 -8.05 -10.34
C ARG A 186 7.84 -7.00 -10.95
N TYR A 187 8.40 -5.83 -11.21
CA TYR A 187 7.75 -4.77 -11.95
C TYR A 187 8.15 -4.86 -13.42
N THR A 188 7.22 -4.77 -14.36
CA THR A 188 7.50 -4.88 -15.80
C THR A 188 6.72 -3.84 -16.60
N PHE A 189 7.38 -3.21 -17.56
CA PHE A 189 6.79 -2.26 -18.51
C PHE A 189 7.48 -2.36 -19.89
N PRO A 190 6.82 -1.96 -21.00
CA PRO A 190 7.43 -1.94 -22.33
C PRO A 190 8.67 -1.05 -22.35
N SER A 191 9.77 -1.53 -22.93
CA SER A 191 11.02 -0.75 -23.04
C SER A 191 10.84 0.54 -23.85
N ALA A 192 9.86 0.57 -24.76
CA ALA A 192 9.54 1.74 -25.57
C ALA A 192 9.03 2.94 -24.75
N GLU A 193 8.56 2.74 -23.52
CA GLU A 193 8.11 3.83 -22.64
C GLU A 193 9.27 4.68 -22.08
N GLY A 194 10.52 4.18 -22.13
CA GLY A 194 11.72 4.89 -21.71
C GLY A 194 11.58 5.58 -20.34
N GLU A 195 11.89 6.87 -20.28
CA GLU A 195 11.84 7.71 -19.07
C GLU A 195 10.44 7.77 -18.44
N ALA A 196 9.36 7.72 -19.24
CA ALA A 196 8.01 7.71 -18.71
C ALA A 196 7.72 6.44 -17.91
N GLY A 197 8.20 5.29 -18.41
CA GLY A 197 8.12 4.01 -17.71
C GLY A 197 8.96 3.99 -16.42
N GLU A 198 10.15 4.59 -16.45
CA GLU A 198 11.01 4.72 -15.26
C GLU A 198 10.41 5.64 -14.19
N LYS A 199 9.74 6.72 -14.59
CA LYS A 199 9.02 7.60 -13.65
C LYS A 199 7.94 6.84 -12.88
N VAL A 200 7.11 6.08 -13.59
CA VAL A 200 6.04 5.27 -12.96
C VAL A 200 6.63 4.18 -12.07
N LEU A 201 7.77 3.58 -12.45
CA LEU A 201 8.49 2.65 -11.58
C LEU A 201 8.93 3.32 -10.28
N ASN A 202 9.51 4.53 -10.33
CA ASN A 202 9.97 5.23 -9.13
C ASN A 202 8.80 5.56 -8.18
N GLU A 203 7.68 6.03 -8.72
CA GLU A 203 6.44 6.28 -7.95
C GLU A 203 5.94 4.98 -7.29
N PHE A 204 5.97 3.86 -8.01
CA PHE A 204 5.63 2.56 -7.46
C PHE A 204 6.58 2.12 -6.35
N VAL A 205 7.91 2.26 -6.54
CA VAL A 205 8.91 1.86 -5.56
C VAL A 205 8.75 2.65 -4.27
N GLU A 206 8.52 3.96 -4.34
CA GLU A 206 8.27 4.80 -3.16
C GLU A 206 7.02 4.31 -2.41
N ALA A 207 5.90 4.15 -3.10
CA ALA A 207 4.64 3.69 -2.49
C ALA A 207 4.78 2.27 -1.90
N TRP A 208 5.52 1.39 -2.58
CA TRP A 208 5.81 0.03 -2.11
C TRP A 208 6.65 0.03 -0.83
N GLN A 209 7.70 0.85 -0.76
CA GLN A 209 8.51 0.97 0.45
C GLN A 209 7.68 1.46 1.64
N TRP A 210 6.69 2.33 1.42
CA TRP A 210 5.73 2.71 2.46
C TRP A 210 4.91 1.54 2.98
N CYS A 211 4.52 0.58 2.14
CA CYS A 211 3.82 -0.63 2.58
C CYS A 211 4.67 -1.47 3.56
N LEU A 212 5.98 -1.57 3.32
CA LEU A 212 6.90 -2.28 4.22
C LEU A 212 7.08 -1.56 5.57
N ARG A 213 7.02 -0.23 5.57
CA ARG A 213 7.15 0.59 6.79
C ARG A 213 5.84 0.71 7.59
N GLU A 214 4.71 0.44 6.94
CA GLU A 214 3.38 0.70 7.47
C GLU A 214 3.13 0.10 8.86
N PRO A 215 3.48 -1.18 9.16
CA PRO A 215 3.20 -1.72 10.49
C PRO A 215 3.90 -0.98 11.63
N GLY A 216 5.12 -0.49 11.39
CA GLY A 216 5.87 0.34 12.35
C GLY A 216 5.22 1.70 12.54
N PHE A 217 4.88 2.39 11.45
CA PHE A 217 4.21 3.69 11.51
C PHE A 217 2.83 3.64 12.15
N ARG A 218 2.03 2.60 11.86
CA ARG A 218 0.73 2.39 12.52
C ARG A 218 0.87 2.30 14.04
N ALA A 219 1.91 1.63 14.53
CA ALA A 219 2.17 1.56 15.97
C ALA A 219 2.57 2.93 16.55
N MET A 220 3.38 3.70 15.81
CA MET A 220 3.83 5.04 16.23
C MET A 220 2.74 6.10 16.21
N ILE A 221 1.76 6.01 15.32
CA ILE A 221 0.73 7.05 15.16
C ILE A 221 -0.46 6.88 16.11
N ARG A 222 -0.74 5.66 16.58
CA ARG A 222 -1.83 5.37 17.52
C ARG A 222 -1.82 6.25 18.79
N PRO A 223 -0.67 6.51 19.45
CA PRO A 223 -0.60 7.45 20.56
C PRO A 223 -1.04 8.87 20.19
N SER A 224 -0.64 9.39 19.03
CA SER A 224 -1.05 10.72 18.56
C SER A 224 -2.56 10.81 18.33
N VAL A 225 -3.14 9.78 17.70
CA VAL A 225 -4.60 9.66 17.55
C VAL A 225 -5.29 9.69 18.91
N ARG A 226 -4.82 8.90 19.88
CA ARG A 226 -5.40 8.87 21.24
C ARG A 226 -5.31 10.23 21.94
N THR A 227 -4.16 10.89 21.84
CA THR A 227 -3.96 12.24 22.39
C THR A 227 -4.99 13.20 21.83
N TYR A 228 -5.14 13.25 20.50
CA TYR A 228 -6.12 14.12 19.85
C TYR A 228 -7.55 13.80 20.27
N LEU A 229 -7.96 12.53 20.25
CA LEU A 229 -9.33 12.15 20.54
C LEU A 229 -9.74 12.45 22.00
N SER A 230 -8.78 12.44 22.92
CA SER A 230 -9.02 12.72 24.34
C SER A 230 -9.43 14.17 24.61
N ASP A 231 -8.72 15.15 24.05
CA ASP A 231 -9.01 16.58 24.17
C ASP A 231 -8.68 17.34 22.87
N PRO A 232 -9.58 17.30 21.86
CA PRO A 232 -9.32 17.79 20.51
C PRO A 232 -8.97 19.27 20.38
N LEU A 233 -9.35 20.10 21.37
CA LEU A 233 -9.16 21.55 21.35
C LEU A 233 -7.93 22.00 22.16
N SER A 234 -7.12 21.05 22.64
CA SER A 234 -5.90 21.35 23.39
C SER A 234 -4.69 21.64 22.47
N PRO A 235 -3.68 22.39 22.95
CA PRO A 235 -2.42 22.56 22.21
C PRO A 235 -1.71 21.24 21.90
N LYS A 236 -1.75 20.28 22.83
CA LYS A 236 -1.17 18.93 22.63
C LYS A 236 -1.90 18.16 21.54
N ALA A 237 -3.21 18.30 21.43
CA ALA A 237 -3.97 17.70 20.35
C ALA A 237 -3.63 18.32 18.98
N ALA A 238 -3.41 19.64 18.92
CA ALA A 238 -2.99 20.29 17.68
C ALA A 238 -1.64 19.73 17.15
N GLU A 239 -0.65 19.52 18.03
CA GLU A 239 0.62 18.87 17.69
C GLU A 239 0.42 17.41 17.27
N ALA A 240 -0.37 16.66 18.05
CA ALA A 240 -0.65 15.25 17.75
C ALA A 240 -1.35 15.08 16.39
N ALA A 241 -2.30 15.95 16.05
CA ALA A 241 -2.96 15.95 14.75
C ALA A 241 -2.00 16.27 13.60
N GLY A 242 -0.97 17.10 13.83
CA GLY A 242 0.10 17.36 12.86
C GLY A 242 0.83 16.08 12.47
N ALA A 243 1.20 15.24 13.46
CA ALA A 243 1.79 13.93 13.19
C ALA A 243 0.84 13.00 12.41
N VAL A 244 -0.47 13.04 12.73
CA VAL A 244 -1.49 12.24 12.03
C VAL A 244 -1.65 12.68 10.59
N LEU A 245 -1.61 13.99 10.32
CA LEU A 245 -1.65 14.54 8.96
C LEU A 245 -0.41 14.11 8.16
N THR A 246 0.80 14.25 8.71
CA THR A 246 2.03 13.81 8.02
C THR A 246 2.01 12.32 7.71
N TYR A 247 1.44 11.50 8.59
CA TYR A 247 1.23 10.08 8.30
C TYR A 247 0.22 9.89 7.16
N ALA A 248 -0.93 10.55 7.22
CA ALA A 248 -1.98 10.47 6.20
C ALA A 248 -1.51 10.88 4.79
N GLU A 249 -0.65 11.91 4.69
CA GLU A 249 -0.11 12.39 3.41
C GLU A 249 0.85 11.42 2.74
N LYS A 250 1.53 10.58 3.52
CA LYS A 250 2.60 9.69 3.04
C LYS A 250 2.13 8.25 2.81
N THR A 251 1.12 7.81 3.54
CA THR A 251 0.67 6.43 3.50
C THR A 251 -0.36 6.20 2.38
N ALA A 252 -0.21 5.12 1.62
CA ALA A 252 -1.20 4.71 0.62
C ALA A 252 -2.47 4.09 1.24
N PHE A 253 -2.48 3.89 2.57
CA PHE A 253 -3.62 3.31 3.29
C PHE A 253 -4.68 4.32 3.69
N VAL A 254 -4.38 5.61 3.56
CA VAL A 254 -5.25 6.70 3.96
C VAL A 254 -5.49 7.57 2.72
N SER A 255 -6.74 7.68 2.28
CA SER A 255 -7.13 8.58 1.21
C SER A 255 -8.18 9.53 1.75
N LEU A 256 -7.83 10.81 1.87
CA LEU A 256 -8.70 11.84 2.45
C LEU A 256 -9.22 12.75 1.34
N PRO A 257 -10.34 12.42 0.67
CA PRO A 257 -10.95 13.35 -0.26
C PRO A 257 -11.53 14.54 0.53
N LEU A 258 -10.87 15.70 0.44
CA LEU A 258 -11.41 16.96 0.94
C LEU A 258 -12.42 17.50 -0.08
N GLY A 259 -13.65 16.98 -0.04
CA GLY A 259 -14.72 17.39 -0.95
C GLY A 259 -15.25 18.80 -0.67
N GLU A 260 -16.01 19.36 -1.62
CA GLU A 260 -16.53 20.75 -1.58
C GLU A 260 -17.28 21.08 -0.28
N ARG A 261 -18.07 20.13 0.24
CA ARG A 261 -18.84 20.34 1.47
C ARG A 261 -18.00 20.41 2.72
N LEU A 262 -16.91 19.64 2.79
CA LEU A 262 -15.96 19.76 3.89
C LEU A 262 -15.22 21.10 3.80
N SER A 263 -14.85 21.53 2.59
CA SER A 263 -14.26 22.86 2.37
C SER A 263 -15.22 23.98 2.79
N LEU A 264 -16.52 23.86 2.50
CA LEU A 264 -17.53 24.81 2.98
C LEU A 264 -17.61 24.84 4.50
N CYS A 265 -17.59 23.67 5.16
CA CYS A 265 -17.56 23.59 6.62
C CYS A 265 -16.33 24.31 7.20
N MET A 266 -15.16 24.14 6.57
CA MET A 266 -13.93 24.82 6.99
C MET A 266 -14.03 26.34 6.81
N GLN A 267 -14.55 26.81 5.67
CA GLN A 267 -14.74 28.25 5.39
C GLN A 267 -15.70 28.91 6.39
N GLU A 268 -16.83 28.26 6.67
CA GLU A 268 -17.78 28.77 7.67
C GLU A 268 -17.21 28.74 9.08
N ALA A 269 -16.40 27.73 9.42
CA ALA A 269 -15.71 27.66 10.71
C ALA A 269 -14.72 28.82 10.88
N GLU A 270 -13.91 29.11 9.87
CA GLU A 270 -12.97 30.26 9.87
C GLU A 270 -13.70 31.58 10.12
N ALA A 271 -14.85 31.78 9.43
CA ALA A 271 -15.67 32.98 9.58
C ALA A 271 -16.30 33.09 10.99
N ALA A 272 -16.62 31.96 11.62
CA ALA A 272 -17.18 31.92 12.97
C ALA A 272 -16.13 32.05 14.08
N GLY A 273 -14.86 31.74 13.81
CA GLY A 273 -13.76 31.89 14.75
C GLY A 273 -12.39 31.56 14.16
N LYS A 274 -11.42 32.45 14.38
CA LYS A 274 -10.05 32.29 13.86
C LYS A 274 -9.43 30.96 14.31
N GLY A 275 -8.96 30.15 13.36
CA GLY A 275 -8.29 28.87 13.62
C GLY A 275 -9.25 27.68 13.74
N ALA A 276 -10.57 27.90 13.75
CA ALA A 276 -11.55 26.82 13.84
C ALA A 276 -11.56 25.94 12.59
N GLU A 277 -11.21 26.48 11.42
CA GLU A 277 -11.03 25.72 10.18
C GLU A 277 -9.97 24.62 10.33
N LEU A 278 -8.90 24.89 11.08
CA LEU A 278 -7.88 23.91 11.38
C LEU A 278 -8.39 22.85 12.36
N ASP A 279 -9.23 23.22 13.32
CA ASP A 279 -9.84 22.26 14.24
C ASP A 279 -10.80 21.31 13.49
N ILE A 280 -11.56 21.82 12.51
CA ILE A 280 -12.39 21.01 11.61
C ILE A 280 -11.52 20.06 10.76
N LEU A 281 -10.45 20.57 10.13
CA LEU A 281 -9.57 19.74 9.32
C LEU A 281 -8.90 18.63 10.14
N ARG A 282 -8.34 18.98 11.31
CA ARG A 282 -7.71 18.02 12.23
C ARG A 282 -8.70 16.95 12.69
N ALA A 283 -9.95 17.34 12.94
CA ALA A 283 -11.01 16.42 13.34
C ALA A 283 -11.30 15.41 12.24
N PHE A 284 -11.46 15.89 11.01
CA PHE A 284 -11.74 15.05 9.85
C PHE A 284 -10.60 14.06 9.58
N VAL A 285 -9.36 14.57 9.49
CA VAL A 285 -8.16 13.76 9.25
C VAL A 285 -8.00 12.70 10.34
N THR A 286 -8.06 13.10 11.61
CA THR A 286 -7.80 12.18 12.73
C THR A 286 -8.89 11.14 12.89
N GLY A 287 -10.17 11.51 12.71
CA GLY A 287 -11.28 10.55 12.74
C GLY A 287 -11.17 9.50 11.64
N SER A 288 -10.84 9.94 10.42
CA SER A 288 -10.69 9.05 9.26
C SER A 288 -9.50 8.10 9.41
N VAL A 289 -8.37 8.61 9.92
CA VAL A 289 -7.17 7.80 10.19
C VAL A 289 -7.43 6.80 11.33
N ASP A 290 -8.09 7.20 12.42
CA ASP A 290 -8.42 6.28 13.52
C ASP A 290 -9.26 5.10 13.04
N ALA A 291 -10.24 5.35 12.18
CA ALA A 291 -11.06 4.29 11.58
C ALA A 291 -10.22 3.35 10.71
N SER A 292 -9.41 3.88 9.79
CA SER A 292 -8.51 3.06 8.95
C SER A 292 -7.55 2.19 9.77
N LEU A 293 -6.99 2.74 10.86
CA LEU A 293 -6.11 2.00 11.77
C LEU A 293 -6.82 0.85 12.50
N ARG A 294 -8.14 0.91 12.65
CA ARG A 294 -8.95 -0.14 13.31
C ARG A 294 -9.44 -1.18 12.32
N SER A 295 -9.95 -0.76 11.16
CA SER A 295 -10.60 -1.64 10.18
C SER A 295 -9.64 -2.22 9.12
N GLN A 296 -8.41 -1.68 9.01
CA GLN A 296 -7.48 -1.98 7.91
C GLN A 296 -8.04 -1.66 6.51
N LYS A 297 -9.15 -0.92 6.46
CA LYS A 297 -9.73 -0.37 5.24
C LYS A 297 -9.05 0.95 4.90
N PRO A 298 -9.22 1.44 3.66
CA PRO A 298 -8.93 2.83 3.33
C PRO A 298 -9.60 3.78 4.34
N ALA A 299 -9.09 5.00 4.46
CA ALA A 299 -9.70 6.02 5.32
C ALA A 299 -11.22 6.13 5.09
N GLU A 300 -11.96 6.20 6.19
CA GLU A 300 -13.44 6.20 6.21
C GLU A 300 -13.93 7.66 6.43
N PRO A 301 -14.38 8.36 5.37
CA PRO A 301 -14.82 9.76 5.47
C PRO A 301 -15.95 9.97 6.49
N GLU A 302 -16.79 8.95 6.72
CA GLU A 302 -17.85 8.96 7.71
C GLU A 302 -17.31 9.10 9.14
N ALA A 303 -16.21 8.43 9.46
CA ALA A 303 -15.57 8.55 10.76
C ALA A 303 -14.93 9.93 10.95
N GLY A 304 -14.35 10.48 9.89
CA GLY A 304 -13.89 11.87 9.85
C GLY A 304 -15.03 12.84 10.13
N ALA A 305 -16.15 12.72 9.42
CA ALA A 305 -17.35 13.53 9.62
C ALA A 305 -17.92 13.45 11.04
N ALA A 306 -17.97 12.25 11.61
CA ALA A 306 -18.43 12.06 12.98
C ALA A 306 -17.54 12.80 13.99
N GLN A 307 -16.21 12.75 13.79
CA GLN A 307 -15.28 13.48 14.64
C GLN A 307 -15.38 15.01 14.43
N VAL A 308 -15.64 15.48 13.20
CA VAL A 308 -15.95 16.89 12.92
C VAL A 308 -17.18 17.36 13.69
N ALA A 309 -18.28 16.62 13.63
CA ALA A 309 -19.51 16.95 14.35
C ALA A 309 -19.28 17.01 15.88
N ARG A 310 -18.45 16.11 16.42
CA ARG A 310 -18.05 16.17 17.83
C ARG A 310 -17.26 17.43 18.16
N VAL A 311 -16.25 17.76 17.37
CA VAL A 311 -15.40 18.96 17.60
C VAL A 311 -16.22 20.24 17.45
N TYR A 312 -17.15 20.28 16.49
CA TYR A 312 -18.10 21.36 16.35
C TYR A 312 -18.91 21.59 17.64
N GLY A 313 -19.44 20.52 18.25
CA GLY A 313 -20.14 20.61 19.53
C GLY A 313 -19.27 21.20 20.67
N LEU A 314 -17.99 20.84 20.71
CA LEU A 314 -17.03 21.40 21.69
C LEU A 314 -16.76 22.89 21.44
N LEU A 315 -16.61 23.29 20.18
CA LEU A 315 -16.42 24.71 19.80
C LEU A 315 -17.63 25.56 20.19
N LYS A 316 -18.86 25.07 19.95
CA LYS A 316 -20.10 25.74 20.39
C LYS A 316 -20.15 25.94 21.91
N ALA A 317 -19.74 24.91 22.66
CA ALA A 317 -19.75 24.97 24.12
C ALA A 317 -18.70 25.95 24.67
N LYS A 318 -17.54 26.03 24.03
CA LYS A 318 -16.44 26.92 24.42
C LYS A 318 -16.67 28.38 24.01
N HIS A 319 -17.32 28.61 22.88
CA HIS A 319 -17.53 29.93 22.29
C HIS A 319 -19.02 30.19 22.05
N ALA A 320 -19.66 30.86 23.00
CA ALA A 320 -21.05 31.29 22.90
C ALA A 320 -21.22 32.22 21.67
N GLY A 321 -21.75 31.69 20.57
CA GLY A 321 -21.90 32.39 19.29
C GLY A 321 -21.29 31.68 18.09
N PHE A 322 -20.51 30.62 18.30
CA PHE A 322 -19.99 29.81 17.20
C PHE A 322 -21.14 29.07 16.49
N GLN A 323 -21.47 29.48 15.27
CA GLN A 323 -22.55 28.91 14.47
C GLN A 323 -22.10 28.76 13.02
N SER A 324 -22.39 27.61 12.42
CA SER A 324 -22.12 27.31 11.00
C SER A 324 -23.24 26.42 10.48
N PRO A 325 -24.09 26.92 9.57
CA PRO A 325 -25.13 26.12 8.93
C PRO A 325 -24.61 24.80 8.32
N ALA A 326 -23.42 24.81 7.72
CA ALA A 326 -22.81 23.62 7.14
C ALA A 326 -22.42 22.58 8.20
N LEU A 327 -21.84 23.01 9.31
CA LEU A 327 -21.48 22.11 10.41
C LEU A 327 -22.71 21.56 11.15
N GLU A 328 -23.80 22.34 11.26
CA GLU A 328 -25.09 21.82 11.76
C GLU A 328 -25.67 20.76 10.81
N ALA A 329 -25.68 21.03 9.50
CA ALA A 329 -26.16 20.08 8.50
C ALA A 329 -25.34 18.79 8.50
N LEU A 330 -24.01 18.88 8.63
CA LEU A 330 -23.13 17.73 8.77
C LEU A 330 -23.43 16.95 10.05
N ALA A 331 -23.62 17.63 11.19
CA ALA A 331 -23.95 16.96 12.45
C ALA A 331 -25.28 16.20 12.38
N GLU A 332 -26.29 16.74 11.69
CA GLU A 332 -27.54 16.04 11.43
C GLU A 332 -27.37 14.87 10.45
N ALA A 333 -26.55 15.02 9.41
CA ALA A 333 -26.23 13.93 8.49
C ALA A 333 -25.51 12.77 9.20
N VAL A 334 -24.61 13.08 10.13
CA VAL A 334 -23.95 12.08 11.00
C VAL A 334 -24.97 11.35 11.87
N LYS A 335 -25.88 12.06 12.54
CA LYS A 335 -26.94 11.44 13.35
C LYS A 335 -27.86 10.54 12.53
N ALA A 336 -28.11 10.92 11.27
CA ALA A 336 -28.92 10.15 10.34
C ALA A 336 -28.18 8.98 9.67
N GLY A 337 -26.89 8.77 9.94
CA GLY A 337 -26.08 7.73 9.30
C GLY A 337 -25.83 7.96 7.81
N ARG A 338 -25.88 9.22 7.34
CA ARG A 338 -25.75 9.60 5.92
C ARG A 338 -24.59 10.56 5.66
N ALA A 339 -23.57 10.54 6.52
CA ALA A 339 -22.42 11.44 6.40
C ALA A 339 -21.64 11.27 5.09
N GLY A 340 -21.39 10.03 4.66
CA GLY A 340 -20.69 9.72 3.39
C GLY A 340 -21.40 10.31 2.17
N PRO A 341 -22.67 9.90 1.91
CA PRO A 341 -23.45 10.49 0.83
C PRO A 341 -23.56 12.01 0.92
N TRP A 342 -23.70 12.55 2.14
CA TRP A 342 -23.73 14.00 2.34
C TRP A 342 -22.42 14.66 1.91
N LEU A 343 -21.25 14.08 2.18
CA LEU A 343 -19.96 14.65 1.76
C LEU A 343 -19.76 14.63 0.25
N GLU A 344 -20.35 13.65 -0.44
CA GLU A 344 -20.21 13.46 -1.90
C GLU A 344 -21.16 14.32 -2.74
N GLU A 345 -22.25 14.83 -2.15
CA GLU A 345 -23.21 15.69 -2.83
C GLU A 345 -22.57 17.02 -3.29
N LYS A 346 -22.65 17.30 -4.59
CA LYS A 346 -22.23 18.58 -5.17
C LYS A 346 -23.28 19.67 -4.94
N GLY A 347 -22.85 20.87 -4.56
CA GLY A 347 -23.70 22.08 -4.56
C GLY A 347 -23.99 22.71 -3.19
N ALA A 348 -24.35 23.99 -3.23
CA ALA A 348 -24.64 24.83 -2.08
C ALA A 348 -25.77 24.26 -1.20
N LEU A 349 -25.55 24.22 0.11
CA LEU A 349 -26.58 23.90 1.08
C LEU A 349 -27.73 24.89 0.90
N LYS A 350 -28.93 24.39 0.56
CA LYS A 350 -30.14 25.21 0.64
C LYS A 350 -30.27 25.66 2.09
N ALA A 351 -30.17 26.97 2.33
CA ALA A 351 -30.33 27.55 3.65
C ALA A 351 -31.60 27.00 4.30
N ALA A 352 -31.48 26.47 5.53
CA ALA A 352 -32.64 26.02 6.28
C ALA A 352 -33.65 27.19 6.39
N PRO A 353 -34.96 26.94 6.22
CA PRO A 353 -35.95 27.97 6.43
C PRO A 353 -35.84 28.44 7.88
N LYS A 354 -35.56 29.74 8.06
CA LYS A 354 -35.61 30.38 9.38
C LYS A 354 -37.02 30.13 9.95
N ARG A 355 -37.10 29.45 11.08
CA ARG A 355 -38.32 29.35 11.89
C ARG A 355 -38.51 30.60 12.72
#